data_AF-A0A7I8CEL6-F1
#
_entry.id   AF-A0A7I8CEL6-F1
#
_cell.length_a   1.000
_cell.length_b   1.000
_cell.length_c   1.000
_cell.angle_alpha   90.00
_cell.angle_beta   90.00
_cell.angle_gamma   90.00
#
_symmetry.space_group_name_H-M   'P 1'
#
loop_
_entity.id
_entity.type
_entity.pdbx_description
1 polymer ?
#
loop_
_entity_poly.entity_id
_entity_poly.type
_entity_poly.pdbx_seq_one_letter_code
_entity_poly.pdbx_strand_id
1 'polypeptide(L)'
;MIKRFRPARSKPAAQRGAAIISALLVVALSAILVSGMLWREQVQIRRIENQRLLAQAQWVSRGALDWTRLILRSEGDTSAGITYLGGVWGVPIARTRLSDFLGQIGEVRAQEGGATYISGSIEDAQAKFNLRNLVSTAVPGALTLNIQQIQSFQRLLQLLGINGQLAKNTALQLRAGLRQSATRFQTAANPATVDPTQPQSGATGVATTPISQVWKTPMRTRPSRRFR
;
A
#
# COMPACT_ATOMS: atom_id res chain seq x y z
N MET A 1 6.91 -83.39 -59.39
CA MET A 1 7.63 -82.12 -59.15
C MET A 1 6.66 -81.11 -58.57
N ILE A 2 6.75 -80.74 -57.29
CA ILE A 2 6.27 -79.48 -56.68
C ILE A 2 6.98 -79.35 -55.31
N LYS A 3 7.94 -78.43 -55.22
CA LYS A 3 8.62 -78.05 -53.97
C LYS A 3 7.70 -77.09 -53.20
N ARG A 4 7.31 -77.46 -51.97
CA ARG A 4 6.63 -76.56 -51.04
C ARG A 4 7.66 -75.65 -50.36
N PHE A 5 7.66 -74.37 -50.69
CA PHE A 5 8.41 -73.35 -49.95
C PHE A 5 7.73 -73.04 -48.62
N ARG A 6 8.47 -73.21 -47.51
CA ARG A 6 8.09 -72.69 -46.19
C ARG A 6 8.64 -71.26 -46.07
N PRO A 7 7.83 -70.24 -45.72
CA PRO A 7 8.39 -68.93 -45.42
C PRO A 7 9.06 -68.96 -44.04
N ALA A 8 10.34 -68.58 -44.00
CA ALA A 8 11.04 -68.32 -42.75
C ALA A 8 10.49 -67.03 -42.13
N ARG A 9 9.92 -67.14 -40.93
CA ARG A 9 9.48 -65.99 -40.12
C ARG A 9 10.73 -65.24 -39.65
N SER A 10 11.00 -64.06 -40.20
CA SER A 10 12.06 -63.18 -39.71
C SER A 10 11.72 -62.71 -38.29
N LYS A 11 12.60 -62.99 -37.33
CA LYS A 11 12.50 -62.44 -35.97
C LYS A 11 13.06 -61.01 -36.00
N PRO A 12 12.37 -60.00 -35.45
CA PRO A 12 12.94 -58.67 -35.35
C PRO A 12 13.96 -58.66 -34.19
N ALA A 13 15.23 -58.89 -34.48
CA ALA A 13 16.30 -58.87 -33.48
C ALA A 13 16.87 -57.46 -33.22
N ALA A 14 16.37 -56.42 -33.89
CA ALA A 14 16.91 -55.06 -33.79
C ALA A 14 16.07 -54.09 -32.92
N GLN A 15 14.86 -54.48 -32.49
CA GLN A 15 13.94 -53.58 -31.76
C GLN A 15 14.26 -53.41 -30.26
N ARG A 16 15.13 -54.27 -29.70
CA ARG A 16 15.46 -54.22 -28.26
C ARG A 16 16.29 -52.99 -27.89
N GLY A 17 17.26 -52.59 -28.72
CA GLY A 17 18.10 -51.40 -28.45
C GLY A 17 17.30 -50.10 -28.53
N ALA A 18 16.47 -49.95 -29.57
CA ALA A 18 15.61 -48.77 -29.75
C ALA A 18 14.56 -48.62 -28.63
N ALA A 19 13.99 -49.73 -28.14
CA ALA A 19 13.03 -49.72 -27.04
C ALA A 19 13.66 -49.33 -25.70
N ILE A 20 14.92 -49.74 -25.44
CA ILE A 20 15.64 -49.34 -24.23
C ILE A 20 15.95 -47.84 -24.25
N ILE A 21 16.39 -47.32 -25.41
CA ILE A 21 16.68 -45.88 -25.56
C ILE A 21 15.41 -45.04 -25.36
N SER A 22 14.28 -45.43 -25.95
CA SER A 22 13.02 -44.70 -25.78
C SER A 22 12.49 -44.78 -24.34
N ALA A 23 12.60 -45.93 -23.67
CA ALA A 23 12.24 -46.08 -22.27
C ALA A 23 13.09 -45.17 -21.37
N LEU A 24 14.41 -45.13 -21.58
CA LEU A 24 15.32 -44.26 -20.82
C LEU A 24 15.02 -42.77 -21.07
N LEU A 25 14.66 -42.39 -22.30
CA LEU A 25 14.30 -41.02 -22.64
C LEU A 25 13.00 -40.60 -21.91
N VAL A 26 11.96 -41.44 -21.94
CA VAL A 26 10.71 -41.17 -21.23
C VAL A 26 10.95 -41.04 -19.73
N VAL A 27 11.73 -41.94 -19.13
CA VAL A 27 12.07 -41.88 -17.70
C VAL A 27 12.85 -40.60 -17.36
N ALA A 28 13.85 -40.24 -18.17
CA ALA A 28 14.61 -39.02 -17.97
C ALA A 28 13.71 -37.77 -18.06
N LEU A 29 12.79 -37.73 -19.04
CA LEU A 29 11.85 -36.63 -19.22
C LEU A 29 10.85 -36.54 -18.05
N SER A 30 10.32 -37.68 -17.59
CA SER A 30 9.47 -37.74 -16.40
C SER A 30 10.22 -37.25 -15.15
N ALA A 31 11.49 -37.65 -14.96
CA ALA A 31 12.30 -37.21 -13.84
C ALA A 31 12.55 -35.68 -13.84
N ILE A 32 12.83 -35.09 -15.01
CA ILE A 32 13.01 -33.63 -15.16
C ILE A 32 11.73 -32.88 -14.79
N LEU A 33 10.57 -33.34 -15.27
CA LEU A 33 9.28 -32.71 -14.98
C LEU A 33 8.94 -32.75 -13.48
N VAL A 34 9.12 -33.91 -12.84
CA VAL A 34 8.85 -34.09 -11.40
C VAL A 34 9.81 -33.26 -10.57
N SER A 35 11.11 -33.22 -10.90
CA SER A 35 12.09 -32.39 -10.20
C SER A 35 11.71 -30.89 -10.25
N GLY A 36 11.31 -30.41 -11.43
CA GLY A 36 10.83 -29.03 -11.60
C GLY A 36 9.54 -28.73 -10.83
N MET A 37 8.64 -29.71 -10.65
CA MET A 37 7.42 -29.56 -9.86
C MET A 37 7.72 -29.47 -8.35
N LEU A 38 8.54 -30.36 -7.81
CA LEU A 38 8.91 -30.37 -6.39
C LEU A 38 9.59 -29.06 -5.96
N TRP A 39 10.44 -28.50 -6.82
CA TRP A 39 11.03 -27.17 -6.58
C TRP A 39 9.96 -26.07 -6.50
N ARG A 40 8.99 -26.07 -7.43
CA ARG A 40 7.89 -25.08 -7.42
C ARG A 40 7.02 -25.19 -6.17
N GLU A 41 6.68 -26.40 -5.74
CA GLU A 41 5.93 -26.66 -4.50
C GLU A 41 6.66 -26.07 -3.28
N GLN A 42 7.96 -26.35 -3.14
CA GLN A 42 8.76 -25.80 -2.04
C GLN A 42 8.80 -24.27 -2.05
N VAL A 43 8.91 -23.65 -3.23
CA VAL A 43 8.87 -22.19 -3.36
C VAL A 43 7.50 -21.62 -3.00
N GLN A 44 6.40 -22.29 -3.38
CA GLN A 44 5.04 -21.85 -3.05
C GLN A 44 4.77 -21.90 -1.55
N ILE A 45 5.18 -22.98 -0.86
CA ILE A 45 5.02 -23.12 0.59
C ILE A 45 5.70 -21.96 1.32
N ARG A 46 6.96 -21.67 0.99
CA ARG A 46 7.71 -20.55 1.60
C ARG A 46 7.03 -19.19 1.39
N ARG A 47 6.38 -18.99 0.23
CA ARG A 47 5.63 -17.75 -0.04
C ARG A 47 4.40 -17.64 0.85
N ILE A 48 3.65 -18.73 1.02
CA ILE A 48 2.44 -18.75 1.86
C ILE A 48 2.83 -18.53 3.34
N GLU A 49 3.91 -19.14 3.81
CA GLU A 49 4.44 -18.91 5.16
C GLU A 49 4.78 -17.44 5.39
N ASN A 50 5.53 -16.82 4.47
CA ASN A 50 5.84 -15.39 4.55
C ASN A 50 4.60 -14.49 4.50
N GLN A 51 3.63 -14.83 3.65
CA GLN A 51 2.35 -14.09 3.59
C GLN A 51 1.57 -14.20 4.90
N ARG A 52 1.55 -15.39 5.52
CA ARG A 52 0.93 -15.59 6.83
C ARG A 52 1.64 -14.76 7.91
N LEU A 53 2.97 -14.76 7.94
CA LEU A 53 3.75 -13.96 8.90
C LEU A 53 3.50 -12.46 8.72
N LEU A 54 3.45 -11.97 7.49
CA LEU A 54 3.12 -10.55 7.21
C LEU A 54 1.70 -10.20 7.64
N ALA A 55 0.72 -11.07 7.37
CA ALA A 55 -0.66 -10.87 7.82
C ALA A 55 -0.75 -10.81 9.35
N GLN A 56 -0.05 -11.70 10.05
CA GLN A 56 0.04 -11.69 11.53
C GLN A 56 0.67 -10.38 12.04
N ALA A 57 1.77 -9.93 11.47
CA ALA A 57 2.40 -8.66 11.84
C ALA A 57 1.47 -7.46 11.64
N GLN A 58 0.72 -7.44 10.53
CA GLN A 58 -0.27 -6.39 10.26
C GLN A 58 -1.42 -6.43 11.26
N TRP A 59 -1.96 -7.60 11.59
CA TRP A 59 -3.00 -7.76 12.61
C TRP A 59 -2.55 -7.24 13.97
N VAL A 60 -1.33 -7.62 14.39
CA VAL A 60 -0.73 -7.14 15.64
C VAL A 60 -0.55 -5.62 15.62
N SER A 61 -0.06 -5.03 14.53
CA SER A 61 0.11 -3.56 14.44
C SER A 61 -1.21 -2.79 14.52
N ARG A 62 -2.30 -3.35 13.99
CA ARG A 62 -3.63 -2.73 14.05
C ARG A 62 -4.18 -2.79 15.46
N GLY A 63 -4.07 -3.95 16.12
CA GLY A 63 -4.45 -4.09 17.52
C GLY A 63 -3.70 -3.13 18.44
N ALA A 64 -2.39 -2.95 18.23
CA ALA A 64 -1.60 -1.96 18.96
C ALA A 64 -2.11 -0.52 18.75
N LEU A 65 -2.48 -0.14 17.52
CA LEU A 65 -3.05 1.19 17.23
C LEU A 65 -4.43 1.39 17.87
N ASP A 66 -5.28 0.36 17.89
CA ASP A 66 -6.61 0.45 18.49
C ASP A 66 -6.53 0.55 20.02
N TRP A 67 -5.60 -0.16 20.64
CA TRP A 67 -5.26 0.04 22.05
C TRP A 67 -4.74 1.45 22.31
N THR A 68 -3.83 1.98 21.47
CA THR A 68 -3.36 3.37 21.57
C THR A 68 -4.51 4.37 21.47
N ARG A 69 -5.51 4.12 20.60
CA ARG A 69 -6.71 4.97 20.53
C ARG A 69 -7.56 4.88 21.80
N LEU A 70 -7.69 3.70 22.38
CA LEU A 70 -8.44 3.50 23.62
C LEU A 70 -7.81 4.27 24.78
N ILE A 71 -6.49 4.17 24.97
CA ILE A 71 -5.80 4.89 26.04
C ILE A 71 -5.87 6.41 25.85
N LEU A 72 -5.66 6.90 24.62
CA LEU A 72 -5.75 8.34 24.32
C LEU A 72 -7.18 8.86 24.46
N ARG A 73 -8.19 8.07 24.10
CA ARG A 73 -9.60 8.43 24.33
C ARG A 73 -9.92 8.50 25.82
N SER A 74 -9.52 7.48 26.59
CA SER A 74 -9.71 7.45 28.04
C SER A 74 -9.08 8.66 28.73
N GLU A 75 -7.90 9.07 28.30
CA GLU A 75 -7.24 10.26 28.83
C GLU A 75 -7.98 11.54 28.40
N GLY A 76 -8.37 11.65 27.13
CA GLY A 76 -9.14 12.79 26.64
C GLY A 76 -10.47 12.99 27.35
N ASP A 77 -11.13 11.89 27.74
CA ASP A 77 -12.37 11.90 28.53
C ASP A 77 -12.10 12.35 29.99
N THR A 78 -10.92 12.04 30.54
CA THR A 78 -10.55 12.36 31.93
C THR A 78 -9.94 13.76 32.08
N SER A 79 -9.22 14.25 31.06
CA SER A 79 -8.46 15.51 31.06
C SER A 79 -8.78 16.34 29.81
N ALA A 80 -10.03 16.79 29.71
CA ALA A 80 -10.52 17.52 28.56
C ALA A 80 -9.70 18.79 28.28
N GLY A 81 -8.97 18.80 27.16
CA GLY A 81 -8.28 19.97 26.62
C GLY A 81 -6.87 20.24 27.17
N ILE A 82 -6.33 19.38 28.03
CA ILE A 82 -4.97 19.53 28.58
C ILE A 82 -4.17 18.25 28.33
N THR A 83 -3.03 18.37 27.66
CA THR A 83 -2.05 17.29 27.46
C THR A 83 -0.76 17.65 28.18
N TYR A 84 -0.22 16.73 28.99
CA TYR A 84 1.04 16.92 29.70
C TYR A 84 1.93 15.67 29.60
N LEU A 85 3.26 15.87 29.70
CA LEU A 85 4.29 14.85 29.42
C LEU A 85 4.30 13.66 30.40
N GLY A 86 3.63 13.79 31.54
CA GLY A 86 3.54 12.74 32.58
C GLY A 86 2.29 11.86 32.49
N GLY A 87 1.46 12.01 31.46
CA GLY A 87 0.28 11.18 31.27
C GLY A 87 0.64 9.72 30.98
N VAL A 88 -0.30 8.81 31.23
CA VAL A 88 -0.12 7.35 31.03
C VAL A 88 0.27 7.01 29.58
N TRP A 89 -0.15 7.83 28.61
CA TRP A 89 0.21 7.69 27.19
C TRP A 89 1.71 7.87 26.92
N GLY A 90 2.41 8.70 27.70
CA GLY A 90 3.82 9.05 27.48
C GLY A 90 4.80 7.99 27.98
N VAL A 91 4.32 6.99 28.72
CA VAL A 91 5.16 5.93 29.27
C VAL A 91 5.53 4.95 28.15
N PRO A 92 6.83 4.73 27.85
CA PRO A 92 7.24 3.81 26.80
C PRO A 92 6.89 2.37 27.17
N ILE A 93 6.35 1.64 26.20
CA ILE A 93 6.02 0.23 26.34
C ILE A 93 7.31 -0.55 26.10
N ALA A 94 7.89 -1.04 27.19
CA ALA A 94 9.03 -1.94 27.15
C ALA A 94 8.68 -3.20 26.35
N ARG A 95 9.72 -3.93 25.92
CA ARG A 95 9.58 -5.19 25.18
C ARG A 95 8.79 -6.20 26.02
N THR A 96 7.49 -6.32 25.76
CA THR A 96 6.57 -7.21 26.46
C THR A 96 6.13 -8.33 25.52
N ARG A 97 5.81 -9.50 26.07
CA ARG A 97 5.28 -10.60 25.26
C ARG A 97 3.90 -10.21 24.78
N LEU A 98 3.61 -10.50 23.51
CA LEU A 98 2.30 -10.26 22.90
C LEU A 98 1.20 -10.94 23.71
N SER A 99 1.44 -12.13 24.26
CA SER A 99 0.48 -12.82 25.13
C SER A 99 0.08 -12.00 26.36
N ASP A 100 1.06 -11.37 27.00
CA ASP A 100 0.87 -10.62 28.25
C ASP A 100 0.19 -9.28 27.95
N PHE A 101 0.55 -8.65 26.83
CA PHE A 101 -0.11 -7.46 26.31
C PHE A 101 -1.57 -7.74 25.94
N LEU A 102 -1.84 -8.83 25.20
CA LEU A 102 -3.20 -9.24 24.83
C LEU A 102 -4.06 -9.63 26.04
N GLY A 103 -3.46 -10.27 27.05
CA GLY A 103 -4.12 -10.59 28.30
C GLY A 103 -4.52 -9.34 29.09
N GLN A 104 -3.69 -8.29 29.10
CA GLN A 104 -4.01 -7.01 29.74
C GLN A 104 -5.14 -6.24 29.03
N ILE A 105 -5.36 -6.47 27.74
CA ILE A 105 -6.45 -5.87 26.96
C ILE A 105 -7.72 -6.74 26.90
N GLY A 106 -7.76 -7.88 27.61
CA GLY A 106 -8.95 -8.73 27.72
C GLY A 106 -9.19 -9.72 26.56
N GLU A 107 -8.22 -9.92 25.67
CA GLU A 107 -8.31 -10.86 24.54
C GLU A 107 -7.88 -12.28 24.98
N VAL A 108 -8.86 -13.17 25.16
CA VAL A 108 -8.69 -14.54 25.72
C VAL A 108 -8.03 -15.53 24.74
N ARG A 109 -7.76 -15.14 23.47
CA ARG A 109 -7.21 -16.05 22.43
C ARG A 109 -5.68 -16.00 22.29
N ALA A 110 -4.95 -15.65 23.34
CA ALA A 110 -3.52 -15.34 23.29
C ALA A 110 -2.54 -16.53 23.40
N GLN A 111 -2.94 -17.76 23.05
CA GLN A 111 -2.09 -18.95 23.17
C GLN A 111 -1.03 -19.09 22.05
N GLU A 112 -1.13 -18.37 20.94
CA GLU A 112 -0.17 -18.45 19.82
C GLU A 112 1.01 -17.44 19.91
N GLY A 113 1.10 -16.61 20.95
CA GLY A 113 2.03 -15.48 21.04
C GLY A 113 3.39 -15.75 21.70
N GLY A 114 3.74 -17.00 22.00
CA GLY A 114 4.79 -17.38 22.97
C GLY A 114 6.21 -16.84 22.72
N ALA A 115 6.53 -16.35 21.52
CA ALA A 115 7.83 -15.74 21.18
C ALA A 115 7.72 -14.38 20.46
N THR A 116 6.53 -13.77 20.41
CA THR A 116 6.34 -12.47 19.75
C THR A 116 6.39 -11.37 20.80
N TYR A 117 7.22 -10.36 20.56
CA TYR A 117 7.38 -9.22 21.46
C TYR A 117 6.88 -7.94 20.80
N ILE A 118 6.27 -7.07 21.60
CA ILE A 118 5.86 -5.71 21.21
C ILE A 118 6.62 -4.70 22.06
N SER A 119 7.03 -3.61 21.42
CA SER A 119 7.57 -2.43 22.07
C SER A 119 7.15 -1.20 21.29
N GLY A 120 6.98 -0.07 21.98
CA GLY A 120 6.58 1.18 21.33
C GLY A 120 6.65 2.37 22.28
N SER A 121 6.54 3.56 21.71
CA SER A 121 6.38 4.80 22.46
C SER A 121 5.40 5.70 21.72
N ILE A 122 4.75 6.59 22.47
CA ILE A 122 3.83 7.57 21.93
C ILE A 122 4.45 8.95 22.20
N GLU A 123 4.54 9.78 21.16
CA GLU A 123 5.05 11.14 21.26
C GLU A 123 4.00 12.13 20.77
N ASP A 124 3.92 13.29 21.43
CA ASP A 124 3.07 14.37 20.95
C ASP A 124 3.68 15.04 19.70
N ALA A 125 2.95 15.00 18.60
CA ALA A 125 3.33 15.67 17.37
C ALA A 125 3.25 17.20 17.48
N GLN A 126 2.42 17.75 18.37
CA GLN A 126 2.32 19.20 18.62
C GLN A 126 3.51 19.75 19.41
N ALA A 127 4.29 18.90 20.08
CA ALA A 127 5.53 19.31 20.73
C ALA A 127 6.66 19.68 19.74
N LYS A 128 6.47 19.40 18.43
CA LYS A 128 7.46 19.66 17.37
C LYS A 128 7.07 20.90 16.56
N PHE A 129 8.08 21.63 16.06
CA PHE A 129 7.83 22.78 15.18
C PHE A 129 7.15 22.34 13.87
N ASN A 130 5.95 22.85 13.61
CA ASN A 130 5.20 22.50 12.41
C ASN A 130 5.70 23.29 11.19
N LEU A 131 6.45 22.62 10.31
CA LEU A 131 6.99 23.21 9.08
C LEU A 131 5.90 23.77 8.14
N ARG A 132 4.66 23.26 8.22
CA ARG A 132 3.53 23.78 7.44
C ARG A 132 3.26 25.25 7.74
N ASN A 133 3.60 25.73 8.94
CA ASN A 133 3.41 27.13 9.36
C ASN A 133 4.32 28.11 8.61
N LEU A 134 5.38 27.64 7.92
CA LEU A 134 6.25 28.48 7.09
C LEU A 134 5.53 29.08 5.89
N VAL A 135 4.41 28.47 5.48
CA VAL A 135 3.59 28.91 4.35
C VAL A 135 2.18 29.21 4.86
N SER A 136 1.66 30.38 4.50
CA SER A 136 0.29 30.78 4.81
C SER A 136 -0.58 30.72 3.56
N THR A 137 -1.86 30.44 3.75
CA THR A 137 -2.90 30.55 2.73
C THR A 137 -3.73 31.78 3.04
N ALA A 138 -3.22 32.96 2.68
CA ALA A 138 -3.92 34.22 2.92
C ALA A 138 -5.17 34.37 2.03
N VAL A 139 -5.14 33.77 0.84
CA VAL A 139 -6.26 33.70 -0.11
C VAL A 139 -6.35 32.25 -0.61
N PRO A 140 -7.54 31.70 -0.85
CA PRO A 140 -7.68 30.39 -1.49
C PRO A 140 -6.84 30.32 -2.77
N GLY A 141 -5.89 29.39 -2.82
CA GLY A 141 -4.98 29.20 -3.96
C GLY A 141 -3.72 30.07 -3.98
N ALA A 142 -3.58 31.07 -3.10
CA ALA A 142 -2.36 31.88 -2.98
C ALA A 142 -1.54 31.48 -1.75
N LEU A 143 -0.47 30.71 -1.99
CA LEU A 143 0.50 30.32 -0.96
C LEU A 143 1.55 31.44 -0.78
N THR A 144 1.52 32.10 0.37
CA THR A 144 2.46 33.17 0.76
C THR A 144 3.41 32.68 1.85
N LEU A 145 4.58 33.31 1.97
CA LEU A 145 5.55 32.94 3.00
C LEU A 145 5.22 33.64 4.32
N ASN A 146 5.26 32.90 5.44
CA ASN A 146 5.07 33.47 6.77
C ASN A 146 6.44 33.85 7.37
N ILE A 147 6.75 35.14 7.35
CA ILE A 147 8.06 35.67 7.76
C ILE A 147 8.33 35.41 9.26
N GLN A 148 7.31 35.54 10.13
CA GLN A 148 7.44 35.33 11.58
C GLN A 148 7.79 33.87 11.91
N GLN A 149 7.17 32.93 11.19
CA GLN A 149 7.44 31.49 11.34
C GLN A 149 8.82 31.12 10.79
N ILE A 150 9.25 31.74 9.68
CA ILE A 150 10.61 31.56 9.15
C ILE A 150 11.66 32.05 10.15
N GLN A 151 11.46 33.20 10.78
CA GLN A 151 12.38 33.72 11.81
C GLN A 151 12.44 32.81 13.04
N SER A 152 11.29 32.27 13.47
CA SER A 152 11.25 31.32 14.59
C SER A 152 11.96 30.01 14.26
N PHE A 153 11.77 29.49 13.05
CA PHE A 153 12.51 28.32 12.56
C PHE A 153 14.01 28.60 12.42
N GLN A 154 14.40 29.79 11.94
CA GLN A 154 15.80 30.19 11.87
C GLN A 154 16.46 30.21 13.26
N ARG A 155 15.78 30.74 14.27
CA ARG A 155 16.27 30.69 15.66
C ARG A 155 16.42 29.27 16.17
N LEU A 156 15.46 28.38 15.89
CA LEU A 156 15.56 26.96 16.23
C LEU A 156 16.78 26.30 15.58
N LEU A 157 17.01 26.55 14.28
CA LEU A 157 18.18 26.01 13.58
C LEU A 157 19.49 26.50 14.21
N GLN A 158 19.57 27.80 14.54
CA GLN A 158 20.74 28.38 15.20
C GLN A 158 21.00 27.75 16.58
N LEU A 159 19.96 27.52 17.38
CA LEU A 159 20.07 26.84 18.68
C LEU A 159 20.60 25.42 18.56
N LEU A 160 20.28 24.72 17.47
CA LEU A 160 20.77 23.38 17.17
C LEU A 160 22.17 23.35 16.53
N GLY A 161 22.82 24.51 16.35
CA GLY A 161 24.12 24.61 15.67
C GLY A 161 24.05 24.41 14.15
N ILE A 162 22.85 24.49 13.56
CA ILE A 162 22.60 24.36 12.13
C ILE A 162 22.60 25.74 11.48
N ASN A 163 23.01 25.84 10.21
CA ASN A 163 23.00 27.09 9.48
C ASN A 163 21.57 27.65 9.34
N GLY A 164 21.32 28.82 9.94
CA GLY A 164 20.00 29.47 9.95
C GLY A 164 19.48 29.91 8.58
N GLN A 165 20.34 30.05 7.57
CA GLN A 165 19.92 30.39 6.20
C GLN A 165 19.06 29.28 5.56
N LEU A 166 19.17 28.04 6.05
CA LEU A 166 18.32 26.94 5.56
C LEU A 166 16.83 27.23 5.77
N ALA A 167 16.44 27.99 6.80
CA ALA A 167 15.04 28.27 7.10
C ALA A 167 14.28 28.86 5.90
N LYS A 168 14.90 29.83 5.22
CA LYS A 168 14.33 30.48 4.03
C LYS A 168 14.25 29.51 2.86
N ASN A 169 15.30 28.72 2.64
CA ASN A 169 15.35 27.74 1.54
C ASN A 169 14.28 26.65 1.72
N THR A 170 14.13 26.12 2.95
CA THR A 170 13.07 25.16 3.29
C THR A 170 11.69 25.74 3.04
N ALA A 171 11.43 26.98 3.44
CA ALA A 171 10.14 27.63 3.22
C ALA A 171 9.81 27.81 1.72
N LEU A 172 10.81 28.17 0.91
CA LEU A 172 10.65 28.29 -0.55
C LEU A 172 10.35 26.93 -1.20
N GLN A 173 11.08 25.89 -0.83
CA GLN A 173 10.88 24.53 -1.33
C GLN A 173 9.51 23.96 -0.91
N LEU A 174 9.13 24.17 0.34
CA LEU A 174 7.82 23.74 0.84
C LEU A 174 6.69 24.42 0.07
N ARG A 175 6.78 25.74 -0.16
CA ARG A 175 5.81 26.49 -0.96
C ARG A 175 5.71 25.93 -2.38
N ALA A 176 6.85 25.66 -3.03
CA ALA A 176 6.87 25.10 -4.38
C ALA A 176 6.23 23.70 -4.44
N GLY A 177 6.58 22.81 -3.50
CA GLY A 177 6.01 21.47 -3.40
C GLY A 177 4.50 21.49 -3.15
N LEU A 178 4.01 22.39 -2.29
CA LEU A 178 2.58 22.56 -2.04
C LEU A 178 1.82 23.04 -3.29
N ARG A 179 2.41 23.94 -4.10
CA ARG A 179 1.82 24.37 -5.38
C ARG A 179 1.71 23.20 -6.35
N GLN A 180 2.77 22.40 -6.51
CA GLN A 180 2.76 21.24 -7.40
C GLN A 180 1.74 20.18 -6.96
N SER A 181 1.61 19.98 -5.65
CA SER A 181 0.62 19.05 -5.07
C SER A 181 -0.80 19.51 -5.41
N ALA A 182 -1.11 20.79 -5.19
CA ALA A 182 -2.42 21.36 -5.53
C ALA A 182 -2.76 21.17 -7.01
N THR A 183 -1.80 21.39 -7.92
CA THR A 183 -2.00 21.16 -9.35
C THR A 183 -2.25 19.69 -9.67
N ARG A 184 -1.50 18.75 -9.08
CA ARG A 184 -1.70 17.30 -9.29
C ARG A 184 -3.11 16.85 -8.91
N PHE A 185 -3.64 17.31 -7.77
CA PHE A 185 -4.99 16.95 -7.34
C PHE A 185 -6.07 17.58 -8.23
N GLN A 186 -5.81 18.75 -8.82
CA GLN A 186 -6.70 19.36 -9.81
C GLN A 186 -6.69 18.60 -11.14
N THR A 187 -5.52 18.16 -11.63
CA THR A 187 -5.40 17.35 -12.86
C THR A 187 -6.00 15.95 -12.69
N ALA A 188 -5.93 15.36 -11.48
CA ALA A 188 -6.58 14.08 -11.20
C ALA A 188 -8.11 14.19 -11.03
N ALA A 189 -8.62 15.35 -10.57
CA ALA A 189 -10.05 15.61 -10.42
C ALA A 189 -10.73 15.97 -11.76
N ASN A 190 -9.97 16.43 -12.75
CA ASN A 190 -10.44 16.62 -14.12
C ASN A 190 -9.87 15.51 -15.03
N PRO A 191 -10.58 14.38 -15.24
CA PRO A 191 -10.39 13.60 -16.46
C PRO A 191 -11.01 14.40 -17.63
N ALA A 192 -10.45 15.58 -17.90
CA ALA A 192 -10.73 16.27 -19.14
C ALA A 192 -10.03 15.45 -20.23
N THR A 193 -10.85 14.75 -21.01
CA THR A 193 -10.69 14.55 -22.45
C THR A 193 -9.33 15.03 -22.95
N VAL A 194 -8.43 14.06 -23.18
CA VAL A 194 -7.28 14.25 -24.04
C VAL A 194 -7.86 14.79 -25.35
N ASP A 195 -7.67 16.09 -25.60
CA ASP A 195 -7.96 16.72 -26.87
C ASP A 195 -6.59 16.83 -27.56
N PRO A 196 -6.22 15.86 -28.42
CA PRO A 196 -4.94 15.91 -29.10
C PRO A 196 -5.15 16.79 -30.33
N THR A 197 -4.67 18.03 -30.30
CA THR A 197 -3.89 18.68 -31.38
C THR A 197 -3.93 20.21 -31.29
N GLN A 198 -2.93 20.76 -30.59
CA GLN A 198 -1.97 21.65 -31.24
C GLN A 198 -0.61 20.92 -31.24
N PRO A 199 0.18 21.08 -32.30
CA PRO A 199 0.55 20.01 -33.21
C PRO A 199 1.41 18.89 -32.59
N GLN A 200 1.00 17.64 -32.82
CA GLN A 200 1.90 16.61 -33.32
C GLN A 200 1.16 15.86 -34.43
N SER A 201 1.78 15.86 -35.61
CA SER A 201 1.30 15.38 -36.89
C SER A 201 0.75 13.94 -36.88
N GLY A 202 -0.43 13.76 -37.50
CA GLY A 202 -0.88 12.48 -38.06
C GLY A 202 -2.18 11.93 -37.48
N ALA A 203 -3.31 12.31 -38.06
CA ALA A 203 -4.62 11.72 -37.78
C ALA A 203 -5.01 10.67 -38.84
N THR A 204 -5.50 9.51 -38.40
CA THR A 204 -6.47 8.70 -39.14
C THR A 204 -7.31 7.95 -38.10
N GLY A 205 -8.60 8.28 -38.05
CA GLY A 205 -9.50 7.85 -36.98
C GLY A 205 -10.26 6.56 -37.27
N VAL A 206 -10.95 6.07 -36.23
CA VAL A 206 -12.24 5.37 -36.31
C VAL A 206 -13.02 5.73 -35.03
N ALA A 207 -14.25 6.20 -35.20
CA ALA A 207 -15.12 6.71 -34.15
C ALA A 207 -15.88 5.60 -33.41
N THR A 208 -16.07 5.75 -32.09
CA THR A 208 -17.12 5.05 -31.33
C THR A 208 -17.62 5.99 -30.23
N THR A 209 -18.92 6.27 -30.24
CA THR A 209 -19.61 7.31 -29.45
C THR A 209 -19.74 6.95 -27.96
N PRO A 210 -19.39 7.84 -27.01
CA PRO A 210 -19.65 7.60 -25.58
C PRO A 210 -21.05 8.06 -25.13
N ILE A 211 -21.71 7.21 -24.34
CA ILE A 211 -23.05 7.38 -23.75
C ILE A 211 -22.99 8.29 -22.51
N SER A 212 -23.10 9.60 -22.68
CA SER A 212 -23.29 10.52 -21.53
C SER A 212 -23.99 11.84 -21.90
N GLN A 213 -25.22 11.74 -22.43
CA GLN A 213 -26.18 12.86 -22.43
C GLN A 213 -27.58 12.30 -22.14
N VAL A 214 -27.87 11.98 -20.88
CA VAL A 214 -29.20 11.47 -20.44
C VAL A 214 -29.81 12.26 -19.27
N TRP A 215 -29.15 13.29 -18.72
CA TRP A 215 -29.73 14.07 -17.61
C TRP A 215 -29.67 15.58 -17.85
N LYS A 216 -30.54 16.06 -18.74
CA LYS A 216 -30.96 17.47 -18.79
C LYS A 216 -32.38 17.59 -19.34
N THR A 217 -33.35 17.29 -18.49
CA THR A 217 -34.77 17.64 -18.72
C THR A 217 -35.16 18.72 -17.70
N PRO A 218 -35.64 19.90 -18.12
CA PRO A 218 -36.12 20.91 -17.20
C PRO A 218 -37.45 20.49 -16.55
N MET A 219 -37.55 20.71 -15.24
CA MET A 219 -38.73 20.45 -14.41
C MET A 219 -39.96 21.22 -14.93
N ARG A 220 -40.96 20.49 -15.42
CA ARG A 220 -42.28 21.02 -15.77
C ARG A 220 -43.11 21.13 -14.49
N THR A 221 -43.42 22.36 -14.09
CA THR A 221 -44.32 22.69 -12.98
C THR A 221 -45.70 22.02 -13.14
N ARG A 222 -46.10 21.20 -12.15
CA ARG A 222 -47.45 20.64 -12.03
C ARG A 222 -48.42 21.66 -11.43
N PRO A 223 -49.66 21.81 -11.93
CA PRO A 223 -50.66 22.64 -11.29
C PRO A 223 -51.28 21.97 -10.06
N SER A 224 -51.51 22.77 -9.02
CA SER A 224 -52.16 22.44 -7.75
C SER A 224 -53.65 22.09 -7.94
N ARG A 225 -54.05 20.86 -7.62
CA ARG A 225 -55.47 20.50 -7.45
C ARG A 225 -55.93 20.93 -6.06
N ARG A 226 -56.87 21.88 -6.02
CA ARG A 226 -57.69 22.22 -4.85
C ARG A 226 -58.62 21.03 -4.53
N PHE A 227 -58.62 20.56 -3.30
CA PHE A 227 -59.73 19.79 -2.75
C PHE A 227 -60.74 20.77 -2.14
N ARG A 228 -61.99 20.63 -2.54
CA ARG A 228 -63.17 20.96 -1.74
C ARG A 228 -63.51 19.75 -0.89
#